data_AF-A0AA86XJ46-F1
#
_entry.id   AF-A0AA86XJ46-F1
#
_cell.length_a   1.000
_cell.length_b   1.000
_cell.length_c   1.000
_cell.angle_alpha   90.00
_cell.angle_beta   90.00
_cell.angle_gamma   90.00
#
_symmetry.space_group_name_H-M   'P 1'
#
loop_
_entity.id
_entity.type
_entity.pdbx_description
1 polymer ?
#
loop_
_entity_poly.entity_id
_entity_poly.type
_entity_poly.pdbx_seq_one_letter_code
_entity_poly.pdbx_strand_id
1 'polypeptide(L)'
;MYTDKKQVLSDDGMFLDYQVDTLEGSSGSAVYDASHRVVGVHTLGDGANQINSAVKLNERNLPFIYSVLKGYSLEGWKKINGSWYYYRQHDKQTGWQEINDTWYYLDSSGKMLTDWQKVNGKWYYLNSNGAMVTGSQTIDGKVYNFASSGEWI
;
A
#
# COMPACT_ATOMS: atom_id res chain seq x y z
N MET A 1 -16.02 27.94 17.90
CA MET A 1 -14.62 27.74 18.32
C MET A 1 -14.27 26.31 17.92
N TYR A 2 -13.40 26.14 16.94
CA TYR A 2 -13.06 24.83 16.35
C TYR A 2 -12.36 23.97 17.41
N THR A 3 -12.88 22.78 17.69
CA THR A 3 -12.14 21.80 18.48
C THR A 3 -11.76 20.64 17.55
N ASP A 4 -10.48 20.31 17.47
CA ASP A 4 -9.94 19.22 16.64
C ASP A 4 -10.39 17.82 17.12
N LYS A 5 -11.43 17.73 17.95
CA LYS A 5 -11.99 16.46 18.41
C LYS A 5 -12.80 15.85 17.28
N LYS A 6 -12.21 14.84 16.65
CA LYS A 6 -12.84 14.00 15.63
C LYS A 6 -13.09 12.64 16.25
N GLN A 7 -14.35 12.26 16.38
CA GLN A 7 -14.72 10.90 16.75
C GLN A 7 -15.17 10.18 15.48
N VAL A 8 -14.49 9.09 15.12
CA VAL A 8 -14.94 8.22 14.02
C VAL A 8 -16.23 7.54 14.47
N LEU A 9 -17.29 7.73 13.68
CA LEU A 9 -18.60 7.14 13.88
C LEU A 9 -18.71 5.80 13.14
N SER A 10 -18.19 5.74 11.90
CA SER A 10 -18.13 4.54 11.07
C SER A 10 -16.95 4.56 10.09
N ASP A 11 -16.47 3.37 9.72
CA ASP A 11 -15.48 3.12 8.67
C ASP A 11 -16.02 1.96 7.82
N ASP A 12 -16.47 2.25 6.60
CA ASP A 12 -16.93 1.22 5.64
C ASP A 12 -15.79 0.66 4.77
N GLY A 13 -14.55 1.06 5.09
CA GLY A 13 -13.36 0.72 4.34
C GLY A 13 -13.05 1.72 3.23
N MET A 14 -14.03 2.47 2.69
CA MET A 14 -13.85 3.50 1.66
C MET A 14 -13.92 4.93 2.21
N PHE A 15 -14.85 5.16 3.12
CA PHE A 15 -15.17 6.43 3.74
C PHE A 15 -15.11 6.31 5.25
N LEU A 16 -14.72 7.42 5.87
CA LEU A 16 -14.80 7.62 7.31
C LEU A 16 -15.90 8.63 7.57
N ASP A 17 -16.91 8.20 8.30
CA ASP A 17 -17.86 9.10 8.94
C ASP A 17 -17.28 9.52 10.29
N TYR A 18 -17.28 10.81 10.55
CA TYR A 18 -16.84 11.31 11.84
C TYR A 18 -17.68 12.50 12.27
N GLN A 19 -17.86 12.58 13.58
CA GLN A 19 -18.44 13.73 14.23
C GLN A 19 -17.46 14.90 14.15
N VAL A 20 -17.98 16.07 13.79
CA VAL A 20 -17.22 17.32 13.70
C VAL A 20 -17.83 18.40 14.58
N ASP A 21 -16.99 19.03 15.41
CA ASP A 21 -17.34 20.24 16.16
C ASP A 21 -17.11 21.49 15.29
N THR A 22 -17.83 21.60 14.16
CA THR A 22 -17.74 22.75 13.25
C THR A 22 -18.98 23.65 13.36
N LEU A 23 -18.84 24.91 12.89
CA LEU A 23 -19.96 25.84 12.73
C LEU A 23 -21.04 25.21 11.82
N GLU A 24 -22.28 25.66 12.01
CA GLU A 24 -23.43 25.24 11.20
C GLU A 24 -23.12 25.34 9.70
N GLY A 25 -23.43 24.28 8.96
CA GLY A 25 -23.20 24.21 7.54
C GLY A 25 -24.26 23.30 6.93
N SER A 26 -24.92 23.78 5.87
CA SER A 26 -25.92 22.99 5.16
C SER A 26 -25.33 21.66 4.68
N SER A 27 -26.16 20.62 4.58
CA SER A 27 -25.76 19.37 3.94
C SER A 27 -25.15 19.66 2.55
N GLY A 28 -24.00 19.04 2.27
CA GLY A 28 -23.22 19.28 1.05
C GLY A 28 -22.18 20.40 1.14
N SER A 29 -22.14 21.18 2.23
CA SER A 29 -21.12 22.22 2.42
C SER A 29 -19.76 21.64 2.83
N ALA A 30 -18.68 22.35 2.47
CA ALA A 30 -17.33 21.93 2.80
C ALA A 30 -17.05 22.10 4.30
N VAL A 31 -16.40 21.09 4.88
CA VAL A 31 -15.94 21.10 6.26
C VAL A 31 -14.49 21.53 6.27
N TYR A 32 -14.16 22.54 7.09
CA TYR A 32 -12.81 23.08 7.19
C TYR A 32 -12.15 22.74 8.52
N ASP A 33 -10.84 22.45 8.49
CA ASP A 33 -10.02 22.39 9.72
C ASP A 33 -9.61 23.77 10.23
N ALA A 34 -8.94 23.83 11.38
CA ALA A 34 -8.45 25.08 11.97
C ALA A 34 -7.46 25.86 11.07
N SER A 35 -6.90 25.20 10.05
CA SER A 35 -6.02 25.80 9.03
C SER A 35 -6.77 26.19 7.74
N HIS A 36 -8.11 26.19 7.76
CA HIS A 36 -8.99 26.48 6.62
C HIS A 36 -8.81 25.54 5.42
N ARG A 37 -8.36 24.30 5.64
CA ARG A 37 -8.29 23.29 4.58
C ARG A 37 -9.59 22.48 4.56
N VAL A 38 -10.08 22.14 3.38
CA VAL A 38 -11.23 21.23 3.23
C VAL A 38 -10.82 19.84 3.70
N VAL A 39 -11.53 19.32 4.69
CA VAL A 39 -11.27 18.01 5.29
C VAL A 39 -12.42 17.03 5.16
N GLY A 40 -13.59 17.48 4.70
CA GLY A 40 -14.76 16.64 4.46
C GLY A 40 -15.94 17.44 3.92
N VAL A 41 -17.11 16.80 3.87
CA VAL A 41 -18.38 17.40 3.47
C VAL A 41 -19.42 17.14 4.54
N HIS A 42 -20.20 18.15 4.92
CA HIS A 42 -21.30 18.03 5.85
C HIS A 42 -22.38 17.09 5.28
N THR A 43 -22.80 16.09 6.04
CA THR A 43 -23.89 15.19 5.62
C THR A 43 -25.21 15.46 6.34
N LEU A 44 -25.15 16.01 7.56
CA LEU A 44 -26.30 16.35 8.40
C LEU A 44 -26.00 17.59 9.26
N GLY A 45 -26.95 18.53 9.36
CA GLY A 45 -26.85 19.71 10.24
C GLY A 45 -27.78 20.85 9.81
N ASP A 46 -29.04 20.83 10.25
CA ASP A 46 -30.02 21.89 9.94
C ASP A 46 -30.46 22.70 11.19
N GLY A 47 -29.69 22.67 12.29
CA GLY A 47 -29.97 23.56 13.42
C GLY A 47 -28.98 23.55 14.59
N ALA A 48 -28.99 24.65 15.35
CA ALA A 48 -28.22 24.84 16.58
C ALA A 48 -28.46 23.69 17.57
N ASN A 49 -27.38 23.03 18.02
CA ASN A 49 -27.32 21.83 18.87
C ASN A 49 -27.43 20.46 18.17
N GLN A 50 -27.36 20.36 16.85
CA GLN A 50 -27.17 19.07 16.18
C GLN A 50 -25.69 18.71 16.08
N ILE A 51 -25.39 17.43 16.29
CA ILE A 51 -24.08 16.84 16.02
C ILE A 51 -23.85 16.88 14.50
N ASN A 52 -22.92 17.72 14.05
CA ASN A 52 -22.54 17.74 12.64
C ASN A 52 -21.71 16.50 12.32
N SER A 53 -22.07 15.83 11.23
CA SER A 53 -21.34 14.66 10.72
C SER A 53 -20.70 15.01 9.39
N ALA A 54 -19.48 14.51 9.19
CA ALA A 54 -18.73 14.71 7.98
C ALA A 54 -18.23 13.37 7.43
N VAL A 55 -18.23 13.27 6.11
CA VAL A 55 -17.59 12.17 5.39
C VAL A 55 -16.23 12.66 4.87
N LYS A 56 -15.20 11.85 5.05
CA LYS A 56 -13.93 11.97 4.32
C LYS A 56 -13.53 10.62 3.76
N LEU A 57 -12.68 10.64 2.74
CA LEU A 57 -12.06 9.42 2.23
C LEU A 57 -11.21 8.76 3.31
N ASN A 58 -11.29 7.44 3.42
CA ASN A 58 -10.40 6.70 4.29
C ASN A 58 -8.96 6.88 3.80
N GLU A 59 -8.08 7.38 4.66
CA GLU A 59 -6.68 7.68 4.31
C GLU A 59 -5.91 6.43 3.85
N ARG A 60 -6.37 5.24 4.26
CA ARG A 60 -5.84 3.95 3.79
C ARG A 60 -6.08 3.72 2.28
N ASN A 61 -7.06 4.39 1.68
CA ASN A 61 -7.39 4.31 0.26
C ASN A 61 -6.92 5.50 -0.56
N LEU A 62 -6.26 6.49 0.07
CA LEU A 62 -5.65 7.60 -0.67
C LEU A 62 -4.72 7.11 -1.78
N PRO A 63 -3.92 6.03 -1.64
CA PRO A 63 -3.10 5.52 -2.74
C PRO A 63 -3.92 5.09 -3.97
N PHE A 64 -5.07 4.44 -3.78
CA PHE A 64 -5.98 4.01 -4.85
C PHE A 64 -6.68 5.22 -5.51
N ILE A 65 -7.06 6.21 -4.72
CA ILE A 65 -7.74 7.40 -5.28
C ILE A 65 -6.73 8.33 -5.97
N TYR A 66 -5.50 8.43 -5.47
CA TYR A 66 -4.41 9.11 -6.18
C TYR A 66 -4.07 8.41 -7.50
N SER A 67 -4.15 7.07 -7.58
CA SER A 67 -3.94 6.36 -8.85
C SER A 67 -5.06 6.61 -9.85
N VAL A 68 -6.32 6.67 -9.40
CA VAL A 68 -7.49 7.02 -10.23
C VAL A 68 -7.45 8.48 -10.70
N LEU A 69 -7.11 9.43 -9.82
CA LEU A 69 -7.18 10.87 -10.12
C LEU A 69 -5.98 11.41 -10.90
N LYS A 70 -4.79 10.81 -10.75
CA LYS A 70 -3.57 11.32 -11.39
C LYS A 70 -3.03 10.43 -12.52
N GLY A 71 -3.71 9.34 -12.89
CA GLY A 71 -3.25 8.43 -13.94
C GLY A 71 -1.92 7.72 -13.61
N TYR A 72 -1.52 7.71 -12.33
CA TYR A 72 -0.32 6.97 -11.91
C TYR A 72 -0.67 5.50 -11.78
N SER A 73 -0.28 4.78 -12.82
CA SER A 73 -0.12 3.34 -12.87
C SER A 73 0.38 2.75 -11.54
N LEU A 74 -0.43 1.88 -10.92
CA LEU A 74 -0.02 1.06 -9.77
C LEU A 74 1.01 0.00 -10.16
N GLU A 75 1.32 -0.14 -11.45
CA GLU A 75 2.25 -1.11 -11.99
C GLU A 75 3.67 -0.93 -11.45
N GLY A 76 4.43 -2.02 -11.51
CA GLY A 76 5.84 -2.06 -11.18
C GLY A 76 6.13 -2.25 -9.70
N TRP A 77 7.39 -2.00 -9.35
CA TRP A 77 7.89 -2.14 -7.99
C TRP A 77 7.36 -1.04 -7.07
N LYS A 78 6.84 -1.44 -5.91
CA LYS A 78 6.36 -0.55 -4.85
C LYS A 78 6.96 -0.97 -3.51
N LYS A 79 7.49 -0.01 -2.75
CA LYS A 79 7.95 -0.22 -1.38
C LYS A 79 6.86 0.21 -0.41
N ILE A 80 6.32 -0.73 0.36
CA ILE A 80 5.22 -0.50 1.31
C ILE A 80 5.65 -1.07 2.66
N ASN A 81 5.65 -0.24 3.71
CA ASN A 81 6.07 -0.62 5.07
C ASN A 81 7.42 -1.35 5.12
N GLY A 82 8.38 -0.92 4.31
CA GLY A 82 9.74 -1.49 4.27
C GLY A 82 9.90 -2.72 3.37
N SER A 83 8.81 -3.35 2.91
CA SER A 83 8.85 -4.49 1.98
C SER A 83 8.59 -4.06 0.54
N TRP A 84 9.24 -4.74 -0.41
CA TRP A 84 8.98 -4.55 -1.83
C TRP A 84 7.87 -5.47 -2.33
N TYR A 85 7.06 -4.96 -3.24
CA TYR A 85 5.95 -5.61 -3.90
C TYR A 85 6.02 -5.29 -5.39
N TYR A 86 5.56 -6.20 -6.24
CA TYR A 86 5.43 -5.94 -7.67
C TYR A 86 3.97 -6.02 -8.09
N TYR A 87 3.50 -5.01 -8.83
CA TYR A 87 2.14 -4.94 -9.34
C TYR A 87 2.13 -5.05 -10.86
N ARG A 88 1.21 -5.85 -11.39
CA ARG A 88 0.98 -6.03 -12.83
C ARG A 88 -0.52 -6.11 -13.08
N GLN A 89 -1.03 -5.37 -14.06
CA GLN A 89 -2.46 -5.25 -14.38
C GLN A 89 -3.32 -4.91 -13.14
N HIS A 90 -2.83 -4.00 -12.30
CA HIS A 90 -3.44 -3.61 -11.02
C HIS A 90 -3.44 -4.70 -9.93
N ASP A 91 -2.91 -5.89 -10.22
CA ASP A 91 -2.83 -6.99 -9.26
C ASP A 91 -1.45 -7.11 -8.63
N LYS A 92 -1.43 -7.37 -7.33
CA LYS A 92 -0.21 -7.69 -6.58
C LYS A 92 0.27 -9.09 -6.94
N GLN A 93 1.51 -9.19 -7.42
CA GLN A 93 2.08 -10.45 -7.88
C GLN A 93 2.64 -11.28 -6.73
N THR A 94 2.64 -12.60 -6.91
CA THR A 94 3.20 -13.61 -5.98
C THR A 94 3.99 -14.66 -6.77
N GLY A 95 4.76 -15.49 -6.09
CA GLY A 95 5.59 -16.52 -6.69
C GLY A 95 6.77 -15.98 -7.49
N TRP A 96 7.25 -16.79 -8.44
CA TRP A 96 8.34 -16.41 -9.34
C TRP A 96 7.87 -15.37 -10.36
N GLN A 97 8.63 -14.28 -10.48
CA GLN A 97 8.35 -13.19 -11.41
C GLN A 97 9.61 -12.83 -12.17
N GLU A 98 9.52 -12.90 -13.50
CA GLU A 98 10.54 -12.38 -14.41
C GLU A 98 10.21 -10.92 -14.75
N ILE A 99 11.13 -10.02 -14.39
CA ILE A 99 10.98 -8.58 -14.53
C ILE A 99 12.30 -8.03 -15.07
N ASN A 100 12.27 -7.52 -16.31
CA ASN A 100 13.46 -7.02 -17.02
C ASN A 100 14.60 -8.05 -17.02
N ASP A 101 14.31 -9.27 -17.49
CA ASP A 101 15.26 -10.39 -17.61
C ASP A 101 15.90 -10.83 -16.27
N THR A 102 15.29 -10.44 -15.15
CA THR A 102 15.74 -10.81 -13.80
C THR A 102 14.62 -11.52 -13.06
N TRP A 103 14.94 -12.64 -12.43
CA TRP A 103 13.98 -13.42 -11.64
C TRP A 103 13.95 -12.95 -10.19
N TYR A 104 12.74 -12.82 -9.65
CA TYR A 104 12.44 -12.48 -8.26
C TYR A 104 11.43 -13.48 -7.71
N TYR A 105 11.43 -13.66 -6.38
CA TYR A 105 10.39 -14.44 -5.71
C TYR A 105 9.62 -13.58 -4.72
N LEU A 106 8.30 -13.56 -4.90
CA LEU A 106 7.35 -12.83 -4.07
C LEU A 106 6.59 -13.87 -3.23
N ASP A 107 6.54 -13.72 -1.91
CA ASP A 107 5.83 -14.67 -1.04
C ASP A 107 4.30 -14.65 -1.28
N SER A 108 3.55 -15.49 -0.56
CA SER A 108 2.08 -15.55 -0.67
C SER A 108 1.38 -14.24 -0.30
N SER A 109 2.04 -13.36 0.46
CA SER A 109 1.56 -12.01 0.76
C SER A 109 1.98 -10.96 -0.28
N GLY A 110 2.82 -11.35 -1.25
CA GLY A 110 3.38 -10.53 -2.32
C GLY A 110 4.67 -9.81 -1.95
N LYS A 111 5.29 -10.13 -0.80
CA LYS A 111 6.56 -9.51 -0.39
C LYS A 111 7.71 -10.13 -1.15
N MET A 112 8.58 -9.31 -1.73
CA MET A 112 9.83 -9.75 -2.32
C MET A 112 10.74 -10.33 -1.24
N LEU A 113 11.22 -11.56 -1.49
CA LEU A 113 12.16 -12.24 -0.62
C LEU A 113 13.61 -11.97 -1.06
N THR A 114 14.51 -12.13 -0.11
CA THR A 114 15.97 -12.11 -0.30
C THR A 114 16.56 -13.37 0.34
N ASP A 115 17.85 -13.60 0.15
CA ASP A 115 18.63 -14.68 0.73
C ASP A 115 18.17 -16.08 0.28
N TRP A 116 18.50 -17.10 1.07
CA TRP A 116 18.19 -18.50 0.77
C TRP A 116 16.69 -18.78 0.84
N GLN A 117 16.13 -19.27 -0.27
CA GLN A 117 14.73 -19.62 -0.38
C GLN A 117 14.55 -21.06 -0.83
N LYS A 118 13.70 -21.81 -0.11
CA LYS A 118 13.32 -23.18 -0.48
C LYS A 118 11.95 -23.18 -1.14
N VAL A 119 11.91 -23.38 -2.45
CA VAL A 119 10.69 -23.37 -3.26
C VAL A 119 10.53 -24.72 -3.95
N ASN A 120 9.39 -25.38 -3.74
CA ASN A 120 9.09 -26.69 -4.33
C ASN A 120 10.20 -27.74 -4.12
N GLY A 121 10.81 -27.74 -2.93
CA GLY A 121 11.86 -28.70 -2.55
C GLY A 121 13.27 -28.36 -3.05
N LYS A 122 13.44 -27.33 -3.89
CA LYS A 122 14.74 -26.86 -4.40
C LYS A 122 15.17 -25.58 -3.69
N TRP A 123 16.47 -25.37 -3.57
CA TRP A 123 17.06 -24.18 -2.97
C TRP A 123 17.50 -23.17 -4.02
N TYR A 124 17.24 -21.91 -3.74
CA TYR A 124 17.61 -20.76 -4.56
C TYR A 124 18.22 -19.70 -3.65
N TYR A 125 19.04 -18.82 -4.22
CA TYR A 125 19.53 -17.65 -3.51
C TYR A 125 19.11 -16.38 -4.25
N LEU A 126 18.44 -15.49 -3.52
CA LEU A 126 18.07 -14.16 -4.00
C LEU A 126 19.03 -13.16 -3.35
N ASN A 127 19.67 -12.29 -4.12
CA ASN A 127 20.60 -11.32 -3.55
C ASN A 127 19.86 -10.24 -2.73
N SER A 128 20.59 -9.27 -2.18
CA SER A 128 20.03 -8.18 -1.36
C SER A 128 19.02 -7.29 -2.10
N ASN A 129 19.04 -7.29 -3.43
CA ASN A 129 18.05 -6.60 -4.28
C ASN A 129 16.89 -7.52 -4.69
N GLY A 130 16.84 -8.76 -4.18
CA GLY A 130 15.84 -9.78 -4.49
C GLY A 130 16.07 -10.53 -5.80
N ALA A 131 17.14 -10.23 -6.53
CA ALA A 131 17.43 -10.88 -7.81
C ALA A 131 18.01 -12.27 -7.60
N MET A 132 17.44 -13.27 -8.28
CA MET A 132 17.91 -14.64 -8.28
C MET A 132 19.31 -14.74 -8.90
N VAL A 133 20.21 -15.42 -8.20
CA VAL A 133 21.57 -15.66 -8.71
C VAL A 133 21.65 -16.98 -9.48
N THR A 134 22.60 -17.04 -10.41
CA THR A 134 22.94 -18.23 -11.19
C THR A 134 24.46 -18.41 -11.22
N GLY A 135 24.95 -19.59 -11.61
CA GLY A 135 26.38 -19.85 -11.74
C GLY A 135 27.11 -19.93 -10.39
N SER A 136 28.43 -19.73 -10.41
CA SER A 136 29.26 -19.81 -9.20
C SER A 136 29.19 -18.50 -8.40
N GLN A 137 28.82 -18.57 -7.13
CA GLN A 137 28.62 -17.42 -6.24
C GLN A 137 29.31 -17.66 -4.91
N THR A 138 29.88 -16.60 -4.33
CA THR A 138 30.44 -16.65 -2.97
C THR A 138 29.46 -15.99 -2.00
N ILE A 139 28.89 -16.79 -1.09
CA ILE A 139 27.90 -16.38 -0.09
C ILE A 139 28.47 -16.74 1.28
N ASP A 140 28.59 -15.74 2.17
CA ASP A 140 29.17 -15.90 3.51
C ASP A 140 30.53 -16.61 3.53
N GLY A 141 31.39 -16.29 2.55
CA GLY A 141 32.73 -16.86 2.42
C GLY A 141 32.77 -18.30 1.88
N LYS A 142 31.64 -18.86 1.44
CA LYS A 142 31.55 -20.20 0.84
C LYS A 142 31.10 -20.09 -0.62
N VAL A 143 31.67 -20.92 -1.48
CA VAL A 143 31.30 -21.00 -2.90
C VAL A 143 30.14 -21.98 -3.07
N TYR A 144 29.10 -21.52 -3.75
CA TYR A 144 27.93 -22.29 -4.15
C TYR A 144 27.75 -22.20 -5.66
N ASN A 145 27.31 -23.28 -6.30
CA ASN A 145 27.03 -23.29 -7.73
C ASN A 145 25.53 -23.41 -7.95
N PHE A 146 24.99 -22.57 -8.83
CA PHE A 146 23.58 -22.56 -9.17
C PHE A 146 23.42 -22.87 -10.66
N ALA A 147 22.40 -23.65 -11.00
CA ALA A 147 22.00 -23.90 -12.39
C ALA A 147 21.59 -22.59 -13.08
N SER A 148 21.44 -22.63 -14.42
CA SER A 148 20.90 -21.48 -15.18
C SER A 148 19.47 -21.12 -14.77
N SER A 149 18.73 -22.08 -14.22
CA SER A 149 17.41 -21.92 -13.61
C SER A 149 17.47 -21.48 -12.13
N GLY A 150 18.66 -21.22 -11.59
CA GLY A 150 18.88 -20.67 -10.25
C GLY A 150 18.85 -21.68 -9.10
N GLU A 151 18.64 -22.96 -9.40
CA GLU A 151 18.61 -23.99 -8.37
C GLU A 151 20.04 -24.32 -7.90
N TRP A 152 20.25 -24.42 -6.60
CA TRP A 152 21.53 -24.82 -6.02
C TRP A 152 21.86 -26.28 -6.37
N ILE A 153 23.08 -26.51 -6.87
CA ILE A 153 23.65 -27.79 -7.30
C ILE A 153 24.99 -28.10 -6.63
#